data_AF-A0A380WUF1-F1
#
_entry.id   AF-A0A380WUF1-F1
#
_cell.length_a   1.000
_cell.length_b   1.000
_cell.length_c   1.000
_cell.angle_alpha   90.00
_cell.angle_beta   90.00
_cell.angle_gamma   90.00
#
_symmetry.space_group_name_H-M   'P 1'
#
loop_
_entity.id
_entity.type
_entity.pdbx_description
1 polymer ?
#
loop_
_entity_poly.entity_id
_entity_poly.type
_entity_poly.pdbx_seq_one_letter_code
_entity_poly.pdbx_strand_id
1 'polypeptide(L)'
;MENIIYNELKYRGYMVDVGMVMKRENVNNKDVKKQLEVDFIANLGSKRYYIQSAYSLPSIEKINQEKSSLLNIDDSFKKIIIVKDRVKPFLDENGILTINLFDFLLNKDSLDL
;
A
#
# COMPACT_ATOMS: atom_id res chain seq x y z
N MET A 1 -8.50 9.30 7.25
CA MET A 1 -7.72 8.10 7.62
C MET A 1 -6.30 8.25 7.12
N GLU A 2 -6.13 8.56 5.84
CA GLU A 2 -4.85 8.97 5.23
C GLU A 2 -4.00 9.91 6.10
N ASN A 3 -4.53 11.02 6.61
CA ASN A 3 -3.74 11.95 7.44
C ASN A 3 -3.10 11.32 8.69
N ILE A 4 -3.79 10.39 9.36
CA ILE A 4 -3.21 9.74 10.54
C ILE A 4 -2.13 8.75 10.13
N ILE A 5 -2.31 8.07 8.99
CA ILE A 5 -1.31 7.17 8.40
C ILE A 5 -0.08 7.96 8.00
N TYR A 6 -0.25 9.06 7.27
CA TYR A 6 0.82 9.97 6.86
C TYR A 6 1.63 10.46 8.08
N ASN A 7 0.95 11.02 9.07
CA ASN A 7 1.60 11.56 10.26
C ASN A 7 2.35 10.48 11.04
N GLU A 8 1.78 9.29 11.17
CA GLU A 8 2.45 8.17 11.83
C GLU A 8 3.68 7.70 11.07
N LEU A 9 3.61 7.58 9.74
CA LEU A 9 4.78 7.25 8.91
C LEU A 9 5.88 8.30 9.07
N LYS A 10 5.53 9.59 9.05
CA LYS A 10 6.47 10.68 9.31
C LYS A 10 7.07 10.58 10.72
N TYR A 11 6.25 10.31 11.72
CA TYR A 11 6.68 10.14 13.11
C TYR A 11 7.65 8.96 13.28
N ARG A 12 7.44 7.86 12.53
CA ARG A 12 8.36 6.70 12.48
C ARG A 12 9.66 6.95 11.71
N GLY A 13 9.84 8.15 11.14
CA GLY A 13 11.06 8.54 10.43
C GLY A 13 11.05 8.19 8.93
N TYR A 14 9.92 7.78 8.37
CA TYR A 14 9.82 7.53 6.93
C TYR A 14 9.87 8.84 6.13
N MET A 15 10.54 8.77 4.97
CA MET A 15 10.31 9.71 3.89
C MET A 15 9.06 9.25 3.14
N VAL A 16 8.03 10.08 3.11
CA VAL A 16 6.70 9.72 2.61
C VAL A 16 6.39 10.56 1.38
N ASP A 17 6.27 9.89 0.24
CA ASP A 17 5.79 10.47 -1.01
C ASP A 17 4.33 10.06 -1.23
N VAL A 18 3.55 10.95 -1.83
CA VAL A 18 2.15 10.71 -2.22
C VAL A 18 2.10 10.74 -3.74
N GLY A 19 1.49 9.76 -4.41
CA GLY A 19 1.21 9.88 -5.84
C GLY A 19 1.31 8.62 -6.69
N MET A 20 1.83 8.80 -7.90
CA MET A 20 1.72 7.84 -9.00
C MET A 20 2.98 7.00 -9.19
N VAL A 21 2.83 5.68 -9.26
CA VAL A 21 3.85 4.76 -9.76
C VAL A 21 3.72 4.64 -11.27
N MET A 22 4.83 4.82 -11.98
CA MET A 22 4.86 4.71 -13.44
C MET A 22 5.12 3.26 -13.83
N LYS A 23 4.11 2.60 -14.40
CA LYS A 23 4.26 1.30 -15.05
C LYS A 23 4.54 1.51 -16.53
N ARG A 24 5.49 0.75 -17.08
CA ARG A 24 5.64 0.63 -18.54
C ARG A 24 4.82 -0.58 -18.99
N GLU A 25 3.85 -0.36 -19.86
CA GLU A 25 3.09 -1.43 -20.50
C GLU A 25 3.37 -1.39 -21.99
N ASN A 26 3.60 -2.56 -22.59
CA ASN A 26 3.70 -2.66 -24.04
C ASN A 26 2.31 -2.90 -24.61
N VAL A 27 1.74 -1.90 -25.27
CA VAL A 27 0.45 -2.00 -25.95
C VAL A 27 0.70 -1.87 -27.44
N ASN A 28 0.39 -2.92 -28.20
CA ASN A 28 0.56 -2.96 -29.66
C ASN A 28 2.00 -2.59 -30.12
N ASN A 29 3.03 -3.20 -29.54
CA ASN A 29 4.44 -2.93 -29.80
C ASN A 29 4.89 -1.49 -29.49
N LYS A 30 4.13 -0.74 -28.68
CA LYS A 30 4.51 0.59 -28.20
C LYS A 30 4.61 0.59 -26.67
N ASP A 31 5.71 1.12 -26.17
CA ASP A 31 5.89 1.36 -24.73
C ASP A 31 5.01 2.54 -24.30
N VAL A 32 3.93 2.24 -23.61
CA VAL A 32 3.02 3.22 -23.02
C VAL A 32 3.32 3.30 -21.52
N LYS A 33 3.44 4.51 -21.00
CA LYS A 33 3.56 4.74 -19.56
C LYS A 33 2.17 4.88 -18.97
N LYS A 34 1.79 3.97 -18.06
CA LYS A 34 0.55 4.03 -17.30
C LYS A 34 0.85 4.44 -15.88
N GLN A 35 0.07 5.40 -15.38
CA GLN A 35 0.17 5.84 -14.01
C GLN A 35 -0.73 4.98 -13.12
N LEU A 36 -0.20 4.53 -11.99
CA LEU A 36 -0.92 3.81 -10.94
C LEU A 36 -0.91 4.66 -9.69
N GLU A 37 -2.08 5.01 -9.18
CA GLU A 37 -2.19 5.83 -7.97
C GLU A 37 -2.01 4.96 -6.73
N VAL A 38 -1.15 5.41 -5.81
CA VAL A 38 -0.95 4.81 -4.48
C VAL A 38 -1.00 5.93 -3.46
N ASP A 39 -1.66 5.69 -2.32
CA ASP A 39 -1.81 6.74 -1.30
C ASP A 39 -0.45 7.16 -0.74
N PHE A 40 0.43 6.20 -0.40
CA PHE A 40 1.76 6.50 0.14
C PHE A 40 2.86 5.57 -0.37
N ILE A 41 4.03 6.15 -0.61
CA ILE A 41 5.31 5.44 -0.75
C ILE A 41 6.16 5.83 0.46
N ALA A 42 6.38 4.89 1.37
CA ALA A 42 7.16 5.12 2.58
C ALA A 42 8.56 4.50 2.45
N ASN A 43 9.60 5.34 2.54
CA ASN A 43 11.01 4.93 2.40
C ASN A 43 11.77 5.13 3.72
N LEU A 44 12.52 4.11 4.17
CA LEU A 44 13.42 4.17 5.31
C LEU A 44 14.66 3.30 5.06
N GLY A 45 15.77 3.92 4.67
CA GLY A 45 16.98 3.20 4.27
C GLY A 45 16.71 2.29 3.06
N SER A 46 16.94 0.99 3.21
CA SER A 46 16.64 -0.02 2.18
C SER A 46 15.18 -0.48 2.17
N LYS A 47 14.37 -0.07 3.14
CA LYS A 47 12.96 -0.44 3.23
C LYS A 47 12.12 0.52 2.38
N ARG A 48 11.25 -0.05 1.56
CA ARG A 48 10.20 0.67 0.83
C ARG A 48 8.88 -0.07 1.01
N TYR A 49 7.83 0.70 1.25
CA TYR A 49 6.47 0.22 1.37
C TYR A 49 5.55 1.02 0.43
N TYR A 50 4.73 0.31 -0.33
CA TYR A 50 3.59 0.89 -1.03
C TYR A 50 2.35 0.67 -0.17
N ILE A 51 1.67 1.74 0.22
CA ILE A 51 0.58 1.70 1.18
C ILE A 51 -0.67 2.27 0.53
N GLN A 52 -1.73 1.48 0.53
CA GLN A 52 -3.09 1.90 0.19
C GLN A 52 -3.93 1.94 1.47
N SER A 53 -4.74 2.98 1.65
CA SER A 53 -5.69 3.07 2.74
C SER A 53 -7.10 2.76 2.24
N ALA A 54 -7.84 1.96 2.99
CA ALA A 54 -9.24 1.65 2.68
C ALA A 54 -10.11 1.79 3.92
N TYR A 55 -11.20 2.56 3.82
CA TYR A 55 -12.07 2.81 4.97
C TYR A 55 -12.79 1.54 5.44
N SER A 56 -13.19 0.68 4.51
CA SER A 56 -13.83 -0.61 4.81
C SER A 56 -13.62 -1.58 3.65
N LEU A 57 -13.59 -2.88 3.94
CA LEU A 57 -13.55 -3.95 2.93
C LEU A 57 -14.86 -4.75 2.93
N PRO A 58 -16.00 -4.15 2.51
CA PRO A 58 -17.31 -4.80 2.61
C PRO A 58 -17.49 -5.94 1.60
N SER A 59 -16.69 -5.98 0.53
CA SER A 59 -16.78 -6.99 -0.53
C SER A 59 -15.43 -7.32 -1.16
N ILE A 60 -15.35 -8.52 -1.74
CA ILE A 60 -14.19 -9.00 -2.52
C ILE A 60 -13.91 -8.08 -3.72
N GLU A 61 -14.94 -7.51 -4.33
CA GLU A 61 -14.80 -6.57 -5.45
C GLU A 61 -14.12 -5.28 -5.01
N LYS A 62 -14.49 -4.74 -3.85
CA LYS A 62 -13.85 -3.55 -3.30
C LYS A 62 -12.41 -3.85 -2.90
N ILE A 63 -12.14 -5.02 -2.33
CA ILE A 63 -10.79 -5.51 -2.05
C ILE A 63 -9.95 -5.54 -3.33
N ASN A 64 -10.47 -6.12 -4.41
CA ASN A 64 -9.76 -6.22 -5.68
C ASN A 64 -9.52 -4.86 -6.34
N GLN A 65 -10.45 -3.91 -6.19
CA GLN A 65 -10.28 -2.54 -6.67
C GLN A 65 -9.14 -1.84 -5.95
N GLU A 66 -9.12 -1.86 -4.62
CA GLU A 66 -8.07 -1.21 -3.82
C GLU A 66 -6.69 -1.90 -3.99
N LYS A 67 -6.68 -3.22 -4.27
CA LYS A 67 -5.46 -3.97 -4.59
C LYS A 67 -4.92 -3.70 -5.99
N SER A 68 -5.75 -3.24 -6.92
CA SER A 68 -5.39 -3.14 -8.34
C SER A 68 -4.17 -2.26 -8.57
N SER A 69 -4.05 -1.14 -7.84
CA SER A 69 -2.88 -0.27 -7.94
C SER A 69 -1.61 -1.00 -7.50
N LEU A 70 -1.66 -1.69 -6.36
CA LEU A 70 -0.53 -2.43 -5.78
C LEU A 70 -0.09 -3.61 -6.64
N LEU A 71 -1.03 -4.40 -7.17
CA LEU A 71 -0.75 -5.56 -8.03
C LEU A 71 -0.04 -5.17 -9.34
N ASN A 72 -0.25 -3.95 -9.80
CA ASN A 72 0.35 -3.45 -11.02
C ASN A 72 1.77 -2.88 -10.82
N ILE A 73 2.28 -2.83 -9.57
CA ILE A 73 3.65 -2.42 -9.26
C ILE A 73 4.57 -3.64 -9.37
N ASP A 74 5.32 -3.67 -10.46
CA ASP A 74 6.22 -4.77 -10.83
C ASP A 74 7.59 -4.64 -10.12
N ASP A 75 7.57 -4.74 -8.80
CA ASP A 75 8.76 -4.86 -7.96
C ASP A 75 8.53 -5.76 -6.75
N SER A 76 9.60 -6.09 -6.03
CA SER A 76 9.58 -6.97 -4.86
C SER A 76 9.40 -6.23 -3.53
N PHE A 77 9.13 -4.92 -3.53
CA PHE A 77 8.93 -4.19 -2.29
C PHE A 77 7.55 -4.50 -1.68
N LYS A 78 7.47 -4.35 -0.36
CA LYS A 78 6.28 -4.70 0.41
C LYS A 78 5.11 -3.81 0.03
N LYS A 79 3.95 -4.44 -0.14
CA LYS A 79 2.67 -3.82 -0.50
C LYS A 79 1.72 -4.01 0.68
N ILE A 80 1.12 -2.94 1.15
CA ILE A 80 0.35 -2.91 2.40
C ILE A 80 -0.99 -2.23 2.16
N ILE A 81 -2.05 -2.81 2.72
CA ILE A 81 -3.36 -2.18 2.82
C ILE A 81 -3.67 -1.93 4.29
N ILE A 82 -3.94 -0.67 4.64
CA ILE A 82 -4.36 -0.29 5.99
C ILE A 82 -5.86 -0.07 5.98
N VAL A 83 -6.59 -0.81 6.83
CA VAL A 83 -8.06 -0.76 6.91
C VAL A 83 -8.55 -0.29 8.27
N LYS A 84 -9.72 0.36 8.32
CA LYS A 84 -10.33 0.74 9.61
C LYS A 84 -11.02 -0.46 10.29
N ASP A 85 -11.46 -1.44 9.50
CA ASP A 85 -12.20 -2.61 9.98
C ASP A 85 -11.38 -3.47 10.93
N ARG A 86 -12.08 -4.20 11.82
CA ARG A 86 -11.46 -5.10 12.79
C ARG A 86 -11.08 -6.43 12.13
N VAL A 87 -9.96 -6.41 11.42
CA VAL A 87 -9.36 -7.60 10.80
C VAL A 87 -8.04 -7.94 11.49
N LYS A 88 -7.72 -9.23 11.59
CA LYS A 88 -6.37 -9.66 11.97
C LYS A 88 -5.42 -9.40 10.79
N PRO A 89 -4.14 -9.07 11.04
CA PRO A 89 -3.13 -9.01 10.00
C PRO A 89 -3.10 -10.31 9.18
N PHE A 90 -3.11 -10.19 7.85
CA PHE A 90 -2.94 -11.35 6.97
C PHE A 90 -2.21 -10.97 5.67
N LEU A 91 -1.47 -11.93 5.13
CA LEU A 91 -0.86 -11.86 3.81
C LEU A 91 -1.77 -12.58 2.81
N ASP A 92 -2.06 -11.95 1.67
CA ASP A 92 -2.78 -12.62 0.60
C ASP A 92 -1.84 -13.41 -0.33
N GLU A 93 -2.44 -14.11 -1.30
CA GLU A 93 -1.72 -14.90 -2.32
C GLU A 93 -0.79 -14.07 -3.21
N ASN A 94 -0.97 -12.74 -3.25
CA ASN A 94 -0.14 -11.81 -4.03
C ASN A 94 0.95 -11.15 -3.16
N GLY A 95 1.09 -11.55 -1.90
CA GLY A 95 2.06 -10.97 -0.97
C GLY A 95 1.69 -9.57 -0.47
N ILE A 96 0.41 -9.19 -0.55
CA ILE A 96 -0.10 -7.92 -0.01
C ILE A 96 -0.50 -8.13 1.44
N LEU A 97 0.14 -7.38 2.34
CA LEU A 97 -0.16 -7.39 3.78
C LEU A 97 -1.36 -6.49 4.06
N THR A 98 -2.44 -7.03 4.60
CA THR A 98 -3.58 -6.23 5.10
C THR A 98 -3.50 -6.14 6.61
N ILE A 99 -3.49 -4.92 7.16
CA ILE A 99 -3.49 -4.65 8.60
C ILE A 99 -4.57 -3.66 8.97
N ASN A 100 -5.13 -3.79 10.18
CA ASN A 100 -6.05 -2.77 10.66
C ASN A 100 -5.29 -1.53 11.18
N LEU A 101 -5.99 -0.39 11.22
CA LEU A 101 -5.44 0.90 11.58
C LEU A 101 -4.88 0.91 13.01
N PHE A 102 -5.49 0.18 13.94
CA PHE A 102 -5.01 0.15 15.32
C PHE A 102 -3.72 -0.66 15.44
N ASP A 103 -3.62 -1.81 14.77
CA ASP A 103 -2.37 -2.59 14.73
C ASP A 103 -1.26 -1.78 14.07
N PHE A 104 -1.59 -1.04 13.00
CA PHE A 104 -0.65 -0.10 12.40
C PHE A 104 -0.18 0.92 13.43
N LEU A 105 -1.08 1.65 14.11
CA LEU A 105 -0.71 2.74 15.04
C LEU A 105 -0.04 2.26 16.33
N LEU A 106 -0.42 1.10 16.86
CA LEU A 106 -0.01 0.62 18.19
C LEU A 106 1.23 -0.27 18.17
N ASN A 107 1.60 -0.84 17.02
CA ASN A 107 2.80 -1.64 16.86
C ASN A 107 3.80 -0.92 15.94
N LYS A 108 4.98 -0.60 16.47
CA LYS A 108 6.06 0.07 15.72
C LYS A 108 6.55 -0.76 14.52
N ASP A 109 6.53 -2.09 14.66
CA ASP A 109 7.00 -3.04 13.66
C ASP A 109 5.86 -3.60 12.78
N SER A 110 4.67 -2.98 12.82
CA SER A 110 3.46 -3.43 12.11
C SER A 110 3.61 -3.57 10.58
N LEU A 111 4.57 -2.85 9.97
CA LEU A 111 4.85 -2.91 8.53
C LEU A 111 5.75 -4.10 8.17
N ASP A 112 6.34 -4.75 9.18
CA ASP A 112 7.28 -5.85 9.03
C ASP A 112 6.78 -7.19 9.58
N LEU A 113 5.49 -7.28 9.85
CA LEU A 113 4.80 -8.53 10.22
C LEU A 113 4.98 -9.64 9.18
#